data_AF-A0A953N8T5-F1
#
_entry.id   AF-A0A953N8T5-F1
#
_cell.length_a   1.000
_cell.length_b   1.000
_cell.length_c   1.000
_cell.angle_alpha   90.00
_cell.angle_beta   90.00
_cell.angle_gamma   90.00
#
_symmetry.space_group_name_H-M   'P 1'
#
loop_
_entity.id
_entity.type
_entity.pdbx_description
1 polymer ?
#
loop_
_entity_poly.entity_id
_entity_poly.type
_entity_poly.pdbx_seq_one_letter_code
_entity_poly.pdbx_strand_id
1 'polypeptide(L)'
;MDLNNKLYKKFETISHSADLRFKVFGDDLKDIFQNAVLLLALTSVVELPLKLNIKKELTIDALDKESLLVDFLNEILTKMQVNKAVYPEAQIISLNENKISAVIFGAPINRFKEEVKAVTYYRVKIKKNKEGLFETDLLFDI
;
A
#
# COMPACT_ATOMS: atom_id res chain seq x y z
N MET A 1 17.25 8.13 27.98
CA MET A 1 16.10 8.09 27.05
C MET A 1 16.68 8.07 25.65
N ASP A 2 16.98 6.88 25.15
CA ASP A 2 17.64 6.72 23.85
C ASP A 2 16.63 6.93 22.72
N LEU A 3 16.78 8.04 22.00
CA LEU A 3 16.01 8.43 20.81
C LEU A 3 16.32 7.58 19.56
N ASN A 4 17.21 6.58 19.67
CA ASN A 4 17.78 5.83 18.54
C ASN A 4 16.99 4.57 18.15
N ASN A 5 15.71 4.47 18.51
CA ASN A 5 14.87 3.33 18.12
C ASN A 5 13.46 3.74 17.68
N LYS A 6 13.32 4.90 17.01
CA LYS A 6 12.21 5.11 16.07
C LYS A 6 12.43 4.15 14.88
N LEU A 7 12.13 2.87 15.11
CA LEU A 7 12.18 1.84 14.09
C LEU A 7 11.36 2.31 12.89
N TYR A 8 11.98 2.29 11.71
CA TYR A 8 11.39 2.49 10.38
C TYR A 8 10.34 1.40 10.07
N LYS A 9 9.36 1.24 10.95
CA LYS A 9 8.37 0.17 10.88
C LYS A 9 7.33 0.58 9.85
N LYS A 10 7.46 0.08 8.63
CA LYS A 10 6.51 0.39 7.54
C LYS A 10 5.16 -0.27 7.75
N PHE A 11 5.15 -1.50 8.29
CA PHE A 11 3.93 -2.25 8.59
C PHE A 11 4.17 -3.42 9.56
N GLU A 12 3.09 -3.97 10.11
CA GLU A 12 3.04 -5.23 10.89
C GLU A 12 1.85 -6.08 10.44
N THR A 13 1.98 -7.40 10.48
CA THR A 13 0.87 -8.35 10.28
C THR A 13 0.14 -8.57 11.60
N ILE A 14 -1.20 -8.48 11.60
CA ILE A 14 -2.04 -8.56 12.81
C ILE A 14 -2.76 -9.92 12.95
N SER A 15 -3.14 -10.60 11.85
CA SER A 15 -3.90 -11.87 11.93
C SER A 15 -3.55 -12.88 10.84
N HIS A 16 -3.84 -14.17 11.13
CA HIS A 16 -3.53 -15.34 10.31
C HIS A 16 -4.76 -16.25 10.03
N SER A 17 -5.98 -15.74 10.26
CA SER A 17 -7.23 -16.48 10.09
C SER A 17 -8.02 -15.96 8.89
N ALA A 18 -7.98 -16.68 7.77
CA ALA A 18 -8.68 -16.45 6.48
C ALA A 18 -8.45 -15.09 5.77
N ASP A 19 -8.43 -13.98 6.50
CA ASP A 19 -8.17 -12.64 5.98
C ASP A 19 -6.79 -12.14 6.43
N LEU A 20 -6.06 -11.49 5.52
CA LEU A 20 -4.76 -10.89 5.82
C LEU A 20 -4.96 -9.45 6.29
N ARG A 21 -4.77 -9.23 7.60
CA ARG A 21 -4.82 -7.90 8.21
C ARG A 21 -3.42 -7.39 8.50
N PHE A 22 -3.19 -6.14 8.12
CA PHE A 22 -1.93 -5.44 8.36
C PHE A 22 -2.20 -4.09 8.99
N LYS A 23 -1.26 -3.62 9.81
CA LYS A 23 -1.19 -2.20 10.18
C LYS A 23 -0.04 -1.58 9.42
N VAL A 24 -0.29 -0.44 8.77
CA VAL A 24 0.69 0.34 8.02
C VAL A 24 0.99 1.60 8.81
N PHE A 25 2.25 2.02 8.83
CA PHE A 25 2.68 3.26 9.49
C PHE A 25 3.40 4.19 8.52
N GLY A 26 3.54 5.46 8.90
CA GLY A 26 4.27 6.47 8.14
C GLY A 26 4.57 7.71 8.99
N ASP A 27 5.60 8.48 8.61
CA ASP A 27 5.88 9.77 9.25
C ASP A 27 4.88 10.85 8.78
N ASP A 28 4.37 10.71 7.54
CA ASP A 28 3.29 11.51 7.00
C ASP A 28 2.22 10.68 6.26
N LEU A 29 1.24 11.35 5.65
CA LEU A 29 0.18 10.69 4.89
C LEU A 29 0.71 10.04 3.61
N LYS A 30 1.73 10.61 2.95
CA LYS A 30 2.30 10.03 1.72
C LYS A 30 2.97 8.69 2.04
N ASP A 31 3.68 8.63 3.17
CA ASP A 31 4.31 7.39 3.64
C ASP A 31 3.29 6.26 3.82
N ILE A 32 2.09 6.54 4.35
CA ILE A 32 1.03 5.53 4.46
C ILE A 32 0.69 4.93 3.09
N PHE A 33 0.51 5.78 2.07
CA PHE A 33 0.19 5.31 0.71
C PHE A 33 1.36 4.53 0.11
N GLN A 34 2.59 5.03 0.24
CA GLN A 34 3.78 4.36 -0.31
C GLN A 34 4.06 3.02 0.38
N ASN A 35 3.95 2.96 1.70
CA ASN A 35 4.15 1.74 2.48
C ASN A 35 3.03 0.73 2.24
N ALA A 36 1.79 1.17 2.01
CA ALA A 36 0.69 0.29 1.64
C ALA A 36 0.89 -0.34 0.24
N VAL A 37 1.42 0.41 -0.73
CA VAL A 37 1.79 -0.13 -2.05
C VAL A 37 2.87 -1.20 -1.93
N LEU A 38 3.92 -0.92 -1.15
CA LEU A 38 4.97 -1.90 -0.89
C LEU A 38 4.42 -3.16 -0.21
N LEU A 39 3.53 -3.00 0.78
CA LEU A 39 2.86 -4.10 1.45
C LEU A 39 2.05 -4.96 0.49
N LEU A 40 1.26 -4.34 -0.40
CA LEU A 40 0.48 -5.04 -1.43
C LEU A 40 1.41 -5.88 -2.31
N ALA A 41 2.48 -5.28 -2.82
CA ALA A 41 3.47 -5.98 -3.64
C ALA A 41 4.11 -7.17 -2.91
N LEU A 42 4.59 -6.96 -1.67
CA LEU A 42 5.22 -8.02 -0.86
C LEU A 42 4.26 -9.15 -0.49
N THR A 43 2.97 -8.86 -0.40
CA THR A 43 1.95 -9.89 -0.16
C THR A 43 1.72 -10.73 -1.43
N SER A 44 1.77 -10.11 -2.60
CA SER A 44 1.47 -10.74 -3.88
C SER A 44 2.60 -11.59 -4.48
N VAL A 45 3.86 -11.42 -4.05
CA VAL A 45 5.01 -12.15 -4.62
C VAL A 45 5.92 -12.76 -3.55
N VAL A 46 6.74 -13.75 -3.95
CA VAL A 46 7.76 -14.33 -3.06
C VAL A 46 8.95 -13.38 -2.88
N GLU A 47 9.36 -12.72 -3.97
CA GLU A 47 10.50 -11.81 -4.00
C GLU A 47 10.21 -10.64 -4.95
N LEU A 48 10.65 -9.44 -4.57
CA LEU A 48 10.50 -8.26 -5.40
C LEU A 48 11.53 -8.24 -6.55
N PRO A 49 11.15 -7.79 -7.75
CA PRO A 49 12.08 -7.62 -8.85
C PRO A 49 13.21 -6.63 -8.51
N LEU A 50 14.45 -6.97 -8.87
CA LEU A 50 15.62 -6.09 -8.66
C LEU A 50 15.62 -4.84 -9.56
N LYS A 51 14.89 -4.88 -10.68
CA LYS A 51 14.79 -3.76 -11.63
C LYS A 51 13.33 -3.50 -11.95
N LEU A 52 12.92 -2.24 -11.79
CA LEU A 52 11.58 -1.77 -12.11
C LEU A 52 11.61 -1.07 -13.47
N ASN A 53 11.20 -1.76 -14.53
CA ASN A 53 11.24 -1.28 -15.92
C ASN A 53 9.87 -0.83 -16.46
N ILE A 54 8.81 -0.95 -15.65
CA ILE A 54 7.47 -0.45 -15.96
C ILE A 54 7.24 0.83 -15.15
N LYS A 55 6.75 1.86 -15.82
CA LYS A 55 6.27 3.10 -15.22
C LYS A 55 4.81 3.33 -15.62
N LYS A 56 3.94 3.64 -14.67
CA LYS A 56 2.54 4.01 -14.94
C LYS A 56 2.13 5.19 -14.09
N GLU A 57 1.37 6.10 -14.68
CA GLU A 57 0.77 7.23 -13.97
C GLU A 57 -0.63 6.86 -13.50
N LEU A 58 -0.99 7.34 -12.32
CA LEU A 58 -2.26 7.13 -11.65
C LEU A 58 -2.80 8.46 -11.14
N THR A 59 -4.09 8.68 -11.34
CA THR A 59 -4.83 9.75 -10.64
C THR A 59 -6.14 9.17 -10.17
N ILE A 60 -6.41 9.28 -8.88
CA ILE A 60 -7.62 8.75 -8.24
C ILE A 60 -8.27 9.89 -7.46
N ASP A 61 -9.59 9.95 -7.54
CA ASP A 61 -10.46 10.82 -6.76
C ASP A 61 -11.38 9.92 -5.94
N ALA A 62 -11.60 10.26 -4.66
CA ALA A 62 -12.44 9.52 -3.73
C ALA A 62 -13.24 10.48 -2.83
N LEU A 63 -14.00 9.96 -1.88
CA LEU A 63 -14.80 10.78 -0.95
C LEU A 63 -13.95 11.40 0.17
N ASP A 64 -12.99 10.64 0.68
CA ASP A 64 -12.10 11.01 1.78
C ASP A 64 -10.76 10.25 1.67
N LYS A 65 -9.80 10.55 2.54
CA LYS A 65 -8.45 9.96 2.48
C LYS A 65 -8.43 8.46 2.73
N GLU A 66 -9.37 7.96 3.54
CA GLU A 66 -9.52 6.54 3.85
C GLU A 66 -9.98 5.77 2.60
N SER A 67 -11.02 6.28 1.93
CA SER A 67 -11.52 5.74 0.66
C SER A 67 -10.47 5.89 -0.44
N LEU A 68 -9.76 7.02 -0.47
CA LEU A 68 -8.68 7.28 -1.42
C LEU A 68 -7.55 6.25 -1.34
N LEU A 69 -7.18 5.84 -0.13
CA LEU A 69 -6.18 4.78 0.06
C LEU A 69 -6.64 3.45 -0.50
N VAL A 70 -7.89 3.06 -0.21
CA VAL A 70 -8.46 1.79 -0.67
C VAL A 70 -8.59 1.78 -2.20
N ASP A 71 -9.13 2.84 -2.79
CA ASP A 71 -9.31 2.99 -4.24
C ASP A 71 -7.96 2.97 -4.95
N PHE A 72 -6.97 3.66 -4.41
CA PHE A 72 -5.61 3.69 -4.95
C PHE A 72 -4.97 2.31 -4.96
N LEU A 73 -5.09 1.54 -3.88
CA LEU A 73 -4.54 0.19 -3.81
C LEU A 73 -5.28 -0.79 -4.73
N ASN A 74 -6.61 -0.68 -4.83
CA ASN A 74 -7.41 -1.52 -5.73
C ASN A 74 -7.13 -1.23 -7.21
N GLU A 75 -6.87 0.03 -7.58
CA GLU A 75 -6.43 0.36 -8.94
C GLU A 75 -5.07 -0.27 -9.25
N ILE A 76 -4.12 -0.20 -8.31
CA ILE A 76 -2.80 -0.84 -8.47
C ILE A 76 -2.95 -2.36 -8.59
N LEU A 77 -3.76 -2.98 -7.72
CA LEU A 77 -4.05 -4.40 -7.76
C LEU A 77 -4.64 -4.83 -9.10
N THR A 78 -5.62 -4.08 -9.61
CA THR A 78 -6.20 -4.30 -10.94
C THR A 78 -5.13 -4.26 -12.03
N LYS A 79 -4.23 -3.26 -11.98
CA LYS A 79 -3.11 -3.17 -12.93
C LYS A 79 -2.11 -4.31 -12.79
N MET A 80 -1.90 -4.84 -11.58
CA MET A 80 -1.04 -6.01 -11.37
C MET A 80 -1.63 -7.23 -12.08
N GLN A 81 -2.92 -7.50 -11.86
CA GLN A 81 -3.63 -8.64 -12.42
C GLN A 81 -3.71 -8.58 -13.96
N VAL A 82 -4.09 -7.42 -14.52
CA VAL A 82 -4.23 -7.20 -15.97
C VAL A 82 -2.89 -7.29 -16.69
N ASN A 83 -1.85 -6.64 -16.16
CA ASN A 83 -0.56 -6.55 -16.85
C ASN A 83 0.41 -7.69 -16.48
N LYS A 84 0.02 -8.61 -15.59
CA LYS A 84 0.90 -9.64 -15.00
C LYS A 84 2.22 -9.01 -14.51
N ALA A 85 2.08 -7.98 -13.69
CA ALA A 85 3.20 -7.20 -13.14
C ALA A 85 3.01 -6.95 -11.65
N VAL A 86 4.08 -6.58 -10.96
CA VAL A 86 4.05 -6.10 -9.58
C VAL A 86 4.60 -4.68 -9.52
N TYR A 87 4.02 -3.83 -8.66
CA TYR A 87 4.43 -2.44 -8.48
C TYR A 87 4.80 -2.17 -7.01
N PRO A 88 6.07 -2.40 -6.60
CA PRO A 88 6.48 -2.23 -5.21
C PRO A 88 6.77 -0.78 -4.80
N GLU A 89 6.80 0.15 -5.76
CA GLU A 89 7.16 1.54 -5.50
C GLU A 89 6.12 2.48 -6.10
N ALA A 90 5.75 3.48 -5.31
CA ALA A 90 4.93 4.61 -5.73
C ALA A 90 5.63 5.93 -5.38
N GLN A 91 5.72 6.83 -6.34
CA GLN A 91 6.13 8.21 -6.14
C GLN A 91 4.88 9.09 -6.15
N ILE A 92 4.55 9.67 -5.00
CA ILE A 92 3.39 10.56 -4.86
C ILE A 92 3.72 11.95 -5.40
N ILE A 93 3.11 12.32 -6.53
CA ILE A 93 3.27 13.65 -7.15
C ILE A 93 2.47 14.69 -6.37
N SER A 94 1.19 14.40 -6.10
CA SER A 94 0.31 15.24 -5.31
C SER A 94 -0.64 14.38 -4.48
N LEU A 95 -0.97 14.87 -3.29
CA LEU A 95 -1.90 14.22 -2.38
C LEU A 95 -2.61 15.30 -1.57
N ASN A 96 -3.94 15.26 -1.62
CA ASN A 96 -4.81 16.05 -0.75
C ASN A 96 -5.88 15.13 -0.14
N GLU A 97 -6.91 15.70 0.47
CA GLU A 97 -7.90 14.92 1.23
C GLU A 97 -8.64 13.87 0.39
N ASN A 98 -8.88 14.15 -0.88
CA ASN A 98 -9.77 13.34 -1.70
C ASN A 98 -9.21 13.01 -3.09
N LYS A 99 -7.97 13.39 -3.38
CA LYS A 99 -7.30 13.14 -4.66
C LYS A 99 -5.82 12.82 -4.47
N ILE A 100 -5.36 11.83 -5.22
CA ILE A 100 -3.94 11.45 -5.33
C ILE A 100 -3.53 11.42 -6.79
N SER A 101 -2.34 11.93 -7.08
CA SER A 101 -1.62 11.70 -8.33
C SER A 101 -0.27 11.08 -8.02
N ALA A 102 0.05 9.97 -8.69
CA ALA A 102 1.25 9.20 -8.41
C ALA A 102 1.81 8.54 -9.67
N VAL A 103 3.10 8.24 -9.63
CA VAL A 103 3.74 7.31 -10.55
C VAL A 103 4.00 6.00 -9.80
N ILE A 104 3.57 4.87 -10.36
CA ILE A 104 3.95 3.56 -9.86
C ILE A 104 5.05 2.95 -10.74
N PHE A 105 6.01 2.29 -10.09
CA PHE A 105 7.12 1.61 -10.73
C PHE A 105 7.03 0.12 -10.45
N GLY A 106 7.26 -0.68 -11.48
CA GLY A 106 7.04 -2.13 -11.41
C GLY A 106 7.85 -2.92 -12.40
N ALA A 107 7.64 -4.23 -12.40
CA ALA A 107 8.18 -5.14 -13.39
C ALA A 107 7.20 -6.30 -13.67
N PRO A 108 7.29 -6.94 -14.85
CA PRO A 108 6.53 -8.15 -15.13
C PRO A 108 6.87 -9.25 -14.12
N ILE A 109 5.90 -10.10 -13.82
CA ILE A 109 6.08 -11.29 -13.00
C ILE A 109 5.50 -12.52 -13.71
N ASN A 110 6.10 -13.68 -13.44
CA ASN A 110 5.64 -14.93 -14.05
C ASN A 110 4.41 -15.51 -13.32
N ARG A 111 4.30 -15.27 -12.00
CA ARG A 111 3.24 -15.83 -11.16
C ARG A 111 3.06 -15.03 -9.87
N PHE A 112 1.81 -14.92 -9.40
CA PHE A 112 1.46 -14.44 -8.07
C PHE A 112 1.60 -15.55 -7.03
N LYS A 113 2.16 -15.22 -5.86
CA LYS A 113 2.25 -16.14 -4.72
C LYS A 113 0.88 -16.26 -4.04
N GLU A 114 0.36 -15.11 -3.63
CA GLU A 114 -0.97 -14.95 -3.04
C GLU A 114 -1.80 -14.12 -4.02
N GLU A 115 -3.02 -14.58 -4.32
CA GLU A 115 -3.91 -13.85 -5.22
C GLU A 115 -4.82 -12.94 -4.40
N VAL A 116 -4.29 -11.77 -4.03
CA VAL A 116 -5.11 -10.73 -3.41
C VAL A 116 -6.24 -10.36 -4.38
N LYS A 117 -7.49 -10.52 -3.95
CA LYS A 117 -8.70 -10.20 -4.70
C LYS A 117 -9.07 -8.74 -4.57
N ALA A 118 -8.98 -8.20 -3.36
CA ALA A 118 -9.34 -6.81 -3.07
C ALA A 118 -8.66 -6.30 -1.79
N VAL A 119 -8.47 -4.98 -1.74
CA VAL A 119 -8.29 -4.24 -0.50
C VAL A 119 -9.65 -3.71 -0.06
N THR A 120 -10.05 -4.00 1.19
CA THR A 120 -11.40 -3.67 1.66
C THR A 120 -11.43 -2.33 2.41
N TYR A 121 -12.59 -1.67 2.42
CA TYR A 121 -12.85 -0.48 3.26
C TYR A 121 -13.08 -0.82 4.73
N TYR A 122 -12.95 -2.09 5.14
CA TYR A 122 -13.35 -2.53 6.47
C TYR A 122 -12.48 -1.88 7.55
N ARG A 123 -13.05 -0.88 8.25
CA ARG A 123 -12.44 -0.15 9.38
C ARG A 123 -11.12 0.55 9.05
N VAL A 124 -10.92 0.95 7.79
CA VAL A 124 -9.79 1.81 7.43
C VAL A 124 -9.96 3.16 8.12
N LYS A 125 -8.95 3.56 8.90
CA LYS A 125 -8.95 4.85 9.59
C LYS A 125 -7.53 5.33 9.74
N ILE A 126 -7.21 6.44 9.06
CA ILE A 126 -5.88 7.02 9.12
C ILE A 126 -5.85 7.99 10.30
N LYS A 127 -4.97 7.73 11.27
CA LYS A 127 -4.84 8.53 12.49
C LYS A 127 -3.39 8.61 12.93
N LYS A 128 -3.08 9.59 13.78
CA LYS A 128 -1.80 9.61 14.51
C LYS A 128 -1.89 8.71 15.74
N ASN A 129 -0.85 7.93 15.97
CA ASN A 129 -0.71 7.09 17.16
C ASN A 129 -0.05 7.86 18.32
N LYS A 130 0.15 7.20 19.46
CA LYS A 130 0.71 7.81 20.67
C LYS A 130 2.16 8.31 20.49
N GLU A 131 2.86 7.80 19.49
CA GLU A 131 4.25 8.16 19.15
C GLU A 131 4.31 9.27 18.08
N GLY A 132 3.15 9.74 17.61
CA GLY A 132 3.03 10.80 16.61
C GLY A 132 3.12 10.34 15.16
N LEU A 133 3.30 9.03 14.91
CA LEU A 133 3.30 8.45 13.56
C LEU A 133 1.88 8.30 13.04
N PHE A 134 1.69 8.43 11.74
CA PHE A 134 0.45 8.02 11.09
C PHE A 134 0.36 6.49 11.10
N GLU A 135 -0.84 5.96 11.29
CA GLU A 135 -1.15 4.54 11.18
C GLU A 135 -2.54 4.30 10.58
N THR A 136 -2.70 3.15 9.92
CA THR A 136 -4.00 2.60 9.51
C THR A 136 -3.97 1.07 9.46
N ASP A 137 -5.11 0.44 9.68
CA ASP A 137 -5.29 -0.98 9.42
C ASP A 137 -5.78 -1.18 7.98
N LEU A 138 -5.25 -2.21 7.30
CA LEU A 138 -5.68 -2.68 5.99
C LEU A 138 -6.06 -4.16 6.08
N LEU A 139 -7.11 -4.52 5.36
CA LEU A 139 -7.59 -5.89 5.24
C LEU A 139 -7.61 -6.28 3.77
N PHE A 140 -6.82 -7.31 3.43
CA PHE A 140 -6.76 -7.89 2.10
C PHE A 140 -7.61 -9.16 2.06
N ASP A 141 -8.51 -9.21 1.08
CA ASP A 141 -9.25 -10.40 0.68
C ASP A 141 -8.37 -11.22 -0.28
N ILE A 142 -8.22 -12.52 -0.03
CA ILE A 142 -7.36 -13.47 -0.76
C ILE A 142 -8.20 -14.57 -1.40
#